data_AF-A0A9E2EGJ7-F1
#
_entry.id   AF-A0A9E2EGJ7-F1
#
_cell.length_a   1.000
_cell.length_b   1.000
_cell.length_c   1.000
_cell.angle_alpha   90.00
_cell.angle_beta   90.00
_cell.angle_gamma   90.00
#
_symmetry.space_group_name_H-M   'P 1'
#
loop_
_entity.id
_entity.type
_entity.pdbx_description
1 polymer ?
#
loop_
_entity_poly.entity_id
_entity_poly.type
_entity_poly.pdbx_seq_one_letter_code
_entity_poly.pdbx_strand_id
1 'polypeptide(L)'
;AQFGGQRFGEMEVWALEAYGAAYALQELLTIKSDDVLGRVKVYEAIVKGENIPEPGIPESFKVLVKEMQSLCLNVEMLSAGEEVELKDLEEDVFRTAASLGIDISRPERAEVTVP
;
A
#
# COMPACT_ATOMS: atom_id res chain seq x y z
N ALA A 1 -21.29 14.64 -12.90
CA ALA A 1 -19.82 14.58 -12.99
C ALA A 1 -19.32 13.80 -11.79
N GLN A 2 -18.62 12.68 -11.99
CA GLN A 2 -17.94 12.02 -10.88
C GLN A 2 -16.73 12.89 -10.52
N PHE A 3 -16.60 13.28 -9.25
CA PHE A 3 -15.47 14.04 -8.74
C PHE A 3 -14.20 13.17 -8.77
N GLY A 4 -13.65 12.97 -9.97
CA GLY A 4 -12.48 12.14 -10.23
C GLY A 4 -11.17 12.91 -10.16
N GLY A 5 -10.06 12.17 -10.05
CA GLY A 5 -8.72 12.73 -10.11
C GLY A 5 -8.30 13.12 -11.54
N GLN A 6 -7.25 13.93 -11.64
CA GLN A 6 -6.59 14.23 -12.91
C GLN A 6 -5.63 13.09 -13.26
N ARG A 7 -5.57 12.73 -14.55
CA ARG A 7 -4.56 11.79 -15.04
C ARG A 7 -3.20 12.48 -15.05
N PHE A 8 -2.25 11.90 -14.33
CA PHE A 8 -0.83 12.20 -14.44
C PHE A 8 -0.19 11.13 -15.34
N GLY A 9 0.27 11.52 -16.52
CA GLY A 9 0.76 10.60 -17.55
C GLY A 9 2.28 10.58 -17.66
N GLU A 10 2.76 9.78 -18.60
CA GLU A 10 4.20 9.57 -18.85
C GLU A 10 4.92 10.87 -19.25
N MET A 11 4.28 11.74 -20.04
CA MET A 11 4.88 13.03 -20.42
C MET A 11 5.06 13.95 -19.21
N GLU A 12 4.11 13.95 -18.27
CA GLU A 12 4.22 14.74 -17.04
C GLU A 12 5.26 14.17 -16.07
N VAL A 13 5.42 12.84 -16.03
CA VAL A 13 6.52 12.17 -15.32
C VAL A 13 7.86 12.66 -15.86
N TRP A 14 8.07 12.62 -17.17
CA TRP A 14 9.30 13.11 -17.79
C TRP A 14 9.58 14.57 -17.48
N ALA A 15 8.55 15.41 -17.43
CA ALA A 15 8.71 16.80 -17.06
C ALA A 15 9.25 16.93 -15.62
N LEU A 16 8.66 16.23 -14.64
CA LEU A 16 9.13 16.28 -13.25
C LEU A 16 10.52 15.69 -13.06
N GLU A 17 10.85 14.62 -13.78
CA GLU A 17 12.18 14.02 -13.78
C GLU A 17 13.22 15.01 -14.33
N ALA A 18 12.92 15.69 -15.44
CA ALA A 18 13.80 16.72 -16.02
C ALA A 18 14.00 17.91 -15.09
N TYR A 19 12.99 18.27 -14.30
CA TYR A 19 13.10 19.30 -13.25
C TYR A 19 13.90 18.83 -12.02
N GLY A 20 14.18 17.52 -11.88
CA GLY A 20 14.81 16.96 -10.69
C GLY A 20 13.91 16.93 -9.45
N ALA A 21 12.59 16.98 -9.65
CA ALA A 21 11.60 17.05 -8.57
C ALA A 21 11.23 15.67 -8.02
N ALA A 22 12.22 14.92 -7.51
CA ALA A 22 12.07 13.52 -7.09
C ALA A 22 10.97 13.33 -6.02
N TYR A 23 10.93 14.18 -4.99
CA TYR A 23 9.92 14.09 -3.93
C TYR A 23 8.50 14.38 -4.43
N ALA A 24 8.34 15.34 -5.35
CA ALA A 24 7.05 15.67 -5.92
C ALA A 24 6.52 14.52 -6.80
N LEU A 25 7.40 13.91 -7.59
CA LEU A 25 7.07 12.75 -8.41
C LEU A 25 6.70 11.54 -7.53
N GLN A 26 7.49 11.26 -6.50
CA GLN A 26 7.21 10.17 -5.55
C GLN A 26 5.85 10.39 -4.89
N GLU A 27 5.58 11.58 -4.37
CA GLU A 27 4.31 11.93 -3.72
C GLU A 27 3.11 11.74 -4.65
N LEU A 28 3.24 12.12 -5.93
CA LEU A 28 2.20 11.93 -6.95
C LEU A 28 1.91 10.46 -7.22
N LEU A 29 2.95 9.62 -7.35
CA LEU A 29 2.81 8.20 -7.71
C LEU A 29 2.44 7.29 -6.53
N THR A 30 2.59 7.77 -5.29
CA THR A 30 2.36 6.98 -4.07
C THR A 30 1.12 7.49 -3.32
N ILE A 31 1.32 8.39 -2.36
CA ILE A 31 0.33 8.90 -1.41
C ILE A 31 -0.77 9.75 -2.03
N LYS A 32 -0.67 10.15 -3.31
CA LYS A 32 -1.76 10.81 -4.07
C LYS A 32 -2.46 9.90 -5.08
N SER A 33 -1.93 8.71 -5.35
CA SER A 33 -2.50 7.75 -6.31
C SER A 33 -2.97 6.48 -5.60
N ASP A 34 -2.04 5.55 -5.35
CA ASP A 34 -2.32 4.13 -5.10
C ASP A 34 -1.78 3.60 -3.77
N ASP A 35 -1.18 4.43 -2.92
CA ASP A 35 -0.83 4.03 -1.55
C ASP A 35 -2.06 4.18 -0.62
N VAL A 36 -2.74 3.05 -0.35
CA VAL A 36 -3.98 3.01 0.45
C VAL A 36 -3.76 3.49 1.89
N LEU A 37 -2.67 3.03 2.52
CA LEU A 37 -2.36 3.36 3.91
C LEU A 37 -1.77 4.75 4.02
N GLY A 38 -0.88 5.11 3.10
CA GLY A 38 -0.24 6.42 3.02
C GLY A 38 -1.28 7.54 2.84
N ARG A 39 -2.28 7.35 1.97
CA ARG A 39 -3.34 8.35 1.76
C ARG A 39 -4.10 8.72 3.04
N VAL A 40 -4.43 7.74 3.89
CA VAL A 40 -5.14 7.99 5.15
C VAL A 40 -4.24 8.71 6.15
N LYS A 41 -2.99 8.24 6.31
CA LYS A 41 -2.02 8.85 7.22
C LYS A 41 -1.68 10.29 6.82
N VAL A 42 -1.59 10.57 5.53
CA VAL A 42 -1.35 11.92 5.01
C VAL A 42 -2.54 12.83 5.30
N TYR A 43 -3.78 12.33 5.13
CA TYR A 43 -4.96 13.11 5.49
C TYR A 43 -4.98 13.46 6.98
N GLU A 44 -4.67 12.50 7.85
CA GLU A 44 -4.54 12.75 9.29
C GLU A 44 -3.43 13.76 9.62
N ALA A 45 -2.25 13.63 9.01
CA ALA A 45 -1.13 14.53 9.23
C ALA A 45 -1.49 15.97 8.82
N ILE A 46 -2.16 16.15 7.67
CA ILE A 46 -2.62 17.47 7.20
C ILE A 46 -3.61 18.08 8.19
N VAL A 47 -4.55 17.28 8.72
CA VAL A 47 -5.55 17.76 9.71
C VAL A 47 -4.90 18.13 11.04
N LYS A 48 -3.87 17.39 11.46
CA LYS A 48 -3.11 17.62 12.70
C LYS A 48 -2.04 18.71 12.57
N GLY A 49 -1.71 19.13 11.35
CA GLY A 49 -0.60 20.05 11.08
C GLY A 49 0.78 19.42 11.29
N GLU A 50 0.87 18.09 11.20
CA GLU A 50 2.11 17.32 11.32
C GLU A 50 2.80 17.18 9.96
N ASN A 51 4.07 16.79 9.97
CA ASN A 51 4.80 16.51 8.74
C ASN A 51 4.24 15.28 8.03
N ILE A 52 4.28 15.32 6.69
CA ILE A 52 3.81 14.24 5.83
C ILE A 52 4.71 13.00 6.08
N PRO A 53 4.12 11.82 6.34
CA PRO A 53 4.88 10.59 6.55
C PRO A 53 5.58 10.13 5.27
N GLU A 54 6.58 9.26 5.42
CA GLU A 54 7.28 8.68 4.27
C GLU A 54 6.34 7.78 3.44
N PRO A 55 6.39 7.89 2.10
CA PRO A 55 5.58 7.05 1.22
C PRO A 55 5.94 5.56 1.27
N GLY A 56 4.93 4.69 1.14
CA GLY A 56 5.12 3.24 1.05
C GLY A 56 5.22 2.70 -0.38
N ILE A 57 5.12 1.37 -0.48
CA ILE A 57 5.10 0.65 -1.76
C ILE A 57 3.71 0.79 -2.42
N PRO A 58 3.62 1.27 -3.67
CA PRO A 58 2.35 1.36 -4.41
C PRO A 58 1.67 0.00 -4.61
N GLU A 59 0.34 -0.03 -4.54
CA GLU A 59 -0.44 -1.24 -4.84
C GLU A 59 -0.28 -1.72 -6.29
N SER A 60 -0.12 -0.80 -7.23
CA SER A 60 0.12 -1.11 -8.64
C SER A 60 1.36 -1.97 -8.86
N PHE A 61 2.42 -1.75 -8.06
CA PHE A 61 3.62 -2.57 -8.09
C PHE A 61 3.35 -4.00 -7.57
N LYS A 62 2.57 -4.14 -6.50
CA LYS A 62 2.18 -5.45 -5.95
C LYS A 62 1.34 -6.25 -6.94
N VAL A 63 0.43 -5.59 -7.65
CA VAL A 63 -0.36 -6.20 -8.71
C VAL A 63 0.54 -6.68 -9.84
N LEU A 64 1.49 -5.86 -10.29
CA LEU A 64 2.47 -6.25 -11.31
C LEU A 64 3.25 -7.52 -10.93
N VAL A 65 3.73 -7.62 -9.69
CA VAL A 65 4.43 -8.82 -9.20
C VAL A 65 3.52 -10.06 -9.26
N LYS A 66 2.27 -9.93 -8.82
CA LYS A 66 1.29 -11.03 -8.90
C LYS A 66 0.95 -11.40 -10.35
N GLU A 67 0.87 -10.44 -11.25
CA GLU A 67 0.65 -10.69 -12.68
C GLU A 67 1.84 -11.45 -13.30
N MET A 68 3.08 -11.10 -12.97
CA MET A 68 4.25 -11.86 -13.39
C MET A 68 4.26 -13.28 -12.83
N GLN A 69 3.94 -13.45 -11.53
CA GLN A 69 3.80 -14.76 -10.90
C GLN A 69 2.72 -15.62 -11.56
N SER A 70 1.62 -15.01 -12.05
CA SER A 70 0.57 -15.71 -12.79
C SER A 70 1.04 -16.30 -14.13
N LEU A 71 2.11 -15.74 -14.70
CA LEU A 71 2.78 -16.25 -15.91
C LEU A 71 3.85 -17.30 -15.58
N CYS A 72 3.87 -17.84 -14.36
CA CYS A 72 4.89 -18.76 -13.85
C CYS A 72 6.31 -18.16 -13.80
N LEU A 73 6.44 -16.84 -13.74
CA LEU A 73 7.72 -16.18 -13.50
C LEU A 73 7.98 -16.09 -12.00
N ASN A 74 9.14 -16.57 -11.55
CA ASN A 74 9.57 -16.37 -10.18
C ASN A 74 10.18 -14.97 -10.03
N VAL A 75 9.46 -14.07 -9.38
CA VAL A 75 9.89 -12.70 -9.11
C VAL A 75 10.00 -12.52 -7.61
N GLU A 76 11.23 -12.27 -7.16
CA GLU A 76 11.59 -12.08 -5.76
C GLU A 76 12.17 -10.68 -5.56
N MET A 77 11.84 -10.04 -4.44
CA MET A 77 12.49 -8.80 -4.04
C MET A 77 13.68 -9.12 -3.16
N LEU A 78 14.85 -8.60 -3.55
CA LEU A 78 16.08 -8.74 -2.79
C LEU A 78 16.45 -7.38 -2.18
N SER A 79 16.63 -7.33 -0.87
CA SER A 79 17.21 -6.19 -0.17
C SER A 79 18.53 -6.63 0.46
N ALA A 80 19.64 -6.00 0.08
CA ALA A 80 20.98 -6.34 0.57
C ALA A 80 21.36 -7.84 0.48
N GLY A 81 20.76 -8.58 -0.46
CA GLY A 81 21.01 -10.02 -0.65
C GLY A 81 20.07 -10.95 0.13
N GLU A 82 19.14 -10.41 0.90
CA GLU A 82 18.09 -11.16 1.58
C GLU A 82 16.76 -11.00 0.85
N GLU A 83 16.00 -12.09 0.76
CA GLU A 83 14.64 -12.09 0.23
C GLU A 83 13.72 -11.29 1.17
N VAL A 84 13.03 -10.29 0.63
CA VAL A 84 12.04 -9.50 1.35
C VAL A 84 10.66 -9.93 0.89
N GLU A 85 9.86 -10.46 1.81
CA GLU A 85 8.46 -10.75 1.56
C GLU A 85 7.65 -9.44 1.47
N LEU A 86 6.86 -9.26 0.41
CA LEU A 86 5.88 -8.17 0.29
C LEU A 86 4.64 -8.39 1.20
N LYS A 87 4.83 -8.72 2.48
CA LYS A 87 3.74 -9.10 3.40
C LYS A 87 3.08 -7.95 4.16
N ASP A 88 3.23 -6.71 3.73
CA ASP A 88 2.85 -5.56 4.57
C ASP A 88 1.39 -5.07 4.47
N LEU A 89 0.46 -5.84 3.91
CA LEU A 89 -0.95 -5.39 3.80
C LEU A 89 -1.92 -6.10 4.73
N GLU A 90 -1.65 -7.36 5.08
CA GLU A 90 -2.54 -8.10 5.96
C GLU A 90 -2.32 -7.73 7.43
N GLU A 91 -1.09 -7.34 7.80
CA GLU A 91 -0.76 -6.95 9.17
C GLU A 91 -1.45 -5.65 9.62
N ASP A 92 -1.63 -4.67 8.73
CA ASP A 92 -2.22 -3.38 9.12
C ASP A 92 -3.75 -3.45 9.29
N VAL A 93 -4.45 -4.32 8.55
CA VAL A 93 -5.86 -4.63 8.79
C VAL A 93 -6.03 -5.31 10.15
N PHE A 94 -5.14 -6.24 10.48
CA PHE A 94 -5.10 -6.92 11.77
C PHE A 94 -4.79 -5.95 12.92
N ARG A 95 -3.84 -5.03 12.75
CA ARG A 95 -3.51 -4.00 13.75
C ARG A 95 -4.64 -3.00 13.95
N THR A 96 -5.31 -2.59 12.88
CA THR A 96 -6.47 -1.67 12.98
C THR A 96 -7.63 -2.35 13.70
N ALA A 97 -7.94 -3.61 13.36
CA ALA A 97 -8.94 -4.39 14.08
C ALA A 97 -8.58 -4.59 15.56
N ALA A 98 -7.31 -4.87 15.87
CA ALA A 98 -6.82 -4.97 17.24
C ALA A 98 -6.90 -3.64 18.01
N SER A 99 -6.60 -2.50 17.37
CA SER A 99 -6.75 -1.17 17.97
C SER A 99 -8.20 -0.80 18.30
N LEU A 100 -9.15 -1.39 17.56
CA LEU A 100 -10.60 -1.24 17.76
C LEU A 100 -11.17 -2.28 18.74
N GLY A 101 -10.33 -3.17 19.31
CA GLY A 101 -10.77 -4.22 20.23
C GLY A 101 -11.64 -5.30 19.58
N ILE A 102 -11.57 -5.45 18.25
CA ILE A 102 -12.33 -6.47 17.51
C ILE A 102 -11.49 -7.75 17.48
N ASP A 103 -11.82 -8.70 18.35
CA ASP A 103 -11.23 -10.04 18.31
C ASP A 103 -11.83 -10.84 17.15
N ILE A 104 -11.03 -11.08 16.10
CA ILE A 104 -11.42 -11.89 14.94
C ILE A 104 -10.99 -13.35 15.09
N SER A 105 -10.64 -13.78 16.32
CA SER A 105 -10.44 -15.19 16.63
C SER A 105 -11.71 -15.96 16.31
N ARG A 106 -11.71 -16.68 15.19
CA ARG A 106 -12.76 -17.62 14.81
C ARG A 106 -12.95 -18.58 15.99
N PRO A 107 -14.12 -18.62 16.66
CA PRO A 107 -14.35 -19.64 17.67
C PRO A 107 -14.31 -20.97 16.93
N GLU A 108 -13.28 -21.76 17.23
CA GLU A 108 -13.22 -23.16 16.88
C GLU A 108 -14.56 -23.77 17.31
N ARG A 109 -15.33 -24.27 16.33
CA ARG A 109 -16.62 -24.92 16.59
C ARG A 109 -16.37 -25.98 17.64
N ALA A 110 -16.86 -25.77 18.86
CA ALA A 110 -16.94 -26.80 19.87
C ALA A 110 -17.58 -28.03 19.21
N GLU A 111 -16.80 -29.09 19.09
CA GLU A 111 -17.27 -30.38 18.62
C GLU A 111 -18.48 -30.76 19.49
N VAL A 112 -19.64 -30.84 18.85
CA VAL A 112 -20.86 -31.33 19.47
C VAL A 112 -20.63 -32.83 19.74
N THR A 113 -20.16 -33.15 20.94
CA THR A 113 -20.24 -34.51 21.45
C THR A 113 -21.71 -34.72 21.85
N VAL A 114 -22.49 -35.28 20.93
CA VAL A 114 -23.83 -35.81 21.22
C VAL A 114 -23.70 -37.13 21.99
N PRO A 115 -24.60 -37.40 22.95
CA PRO A 115 -24.51 -38.50 23.91
C PRO A 115 -24.65 -39.90 23.30
#